data_AF-A0A9X4HKC5-F1
#
_entry.id   AF-A0A9X4HKC5-F1
#
_cell.length_a   1.000
_cell.length_b   1.000
_cell.length_c   1.000
_cell.angle_alpha   90.00
_cell.angle_beta   90.00
_cell.angle_gamma   90.00
#
_symmetry.space_group_name_H-M   'P 1'
#
loop_
_entity.id
_entity.type
_entity.pdbx_description
1 polymer ?
#
loop_
_entity_poly.entity_id
_entity_poly.type
_entity_poly.pdbx_seq_one_letter_code
_entity_poly.pdbx_strand_id
1 'polypeptide(L)'
;MLFTLQVLPGSAGVLSGREFQNLIAGGPEGTTIVFQGGTDKIFYSPSLKNRLRQSNELGPEFLKQKILQNTVTEGTFIGATTEGGKWRTISGIAGIAADADSGHGVLTLLQTFPEDTSIKAFQKRDRLYAVVIVEDAPGGVVCRRSQWEHLFALKGEPRLTTVPCEFTVGNAVTPTAPR
;
A
#
# COMPACT_ATOMS: atom_id res chain seq x y z
N MET A 1 -15.51 21.52 41.09
CA MET A 1 -15.07 21.92 39.74
C MET A 1 -14.94 20.65 38.91
N LEU A 2 -15.81 20.48 37.91
CA LEU A 2 -15.70 19.41 36.93
C LEU A 2 -14.69 19.86 35.86
N PHE A 3 -13.60 19.13 35.67
CA PHE A 3 -12.72 19.30 34.52
C PHE A 3 -13.34 18.57 33.33
N THR A 4 -14.06 19.29 32.48
CA THR A 4 -14.36 18.81 31.13
C THR A 4 -13.09 18.88 30.29
N LEU A 5 -12.46 17.73 30.05
CA LEU A 5 -11.47 17.55 28.99
C LEU A 5 -12.13 17.89 27.65
N GLN A 6 -11.89 19.10 27.14
CA GLN A 6 -12.19 19.42 25.75
C GLN A 6 -11.23 18.59 24.88
N VAL A 7 -11.73 17.50 24.30
CA VAL A 7 -11.10 16.86 23.16
C VAL A 7 -11.18 17.88 22.02
N LEU A 8 -10.05 18.55 21.74
CA LEU A 8 -9.91 19.33 20.51
C LEU A 8 -10.16 18.36 19.34
N PRO A 9 -10.99 18.72 18.35
CA PRO A 9 -11.15 17.88 17.16
C PRO A 9 -9.77 17.78 16.51
N GLY A 10 -9.17 16.59 16.54
CA GLY A 10 -7.93 16.32 15.82
C GLY A 10 -8.12 16.75 14.37
N SER A 11 -7.22 17.58 13.85
CA SER A 11 -7.31 18.02 12.46
C SER A 11 -7.38 16.79 11.58
N ALA A 12 -8.41 16.70 10.73
CA ALA A 12 -8.43 15.71 9.67
C ALA A 12 -7.17 15.92 8.82
N GLY A 13 -6.29 14.93 8.78
CA GLY A 13 -4.93 15.07 8.31
C GLY A 13 -4.46 13.82 7.61
N VAL A 14 -3.67 14.01 6.55
CA VAL A 14 -3.02 12.90 5.87
C VAL A 14 -1.84 12.44 6.72
N LEU A 15 -1.74 11.14 6.97
CA LEU A 15 -0.60 10.60 7.73
C LEU A 15 0.69 10.87 6.99
N SER A 16 1.73 11.27 7.70
CA SER A 16 3.10 11.33 7.17
C SER A 16 3.63 9.94 6.80
N GLY A 17 4.70 9.88 6.01
CA GLY A 17 5.33 8.61 5.65
C GLY A 17 5.73 7.76 6.86
N ARG A 18 6.16 8.40 7.96
CA ARG A 18 6.56 7.71 9.19
C ARG A 18 5.36 7.22 10.01
N GLU A 19 4.29 8.00 10.08
CA GLU A 19 3.04 7.58 10.74
C GLU A 19 2.42 6.40 10.00
N PHE A 20 2.38 6.46 8.67
CA PHE A 20 1.90 5.35 7.85
C PHE A 20 2.81 4.12 8.01
N GLN A 21 4.14 4.27 8.00
CA GLN A 21 5.05 3.18 8.31
C GLN A 21 4.74 2.55 9.67
N ASN A 22 4.57 3.34 10.72
CA ASN A 22 4.28 2.80 12.06
C ASN A 22 2.95 2.05 12.09
N LEU A 23 1.96 2.49 11.30
CA LEU A 23 0.66 1.85 11.19
C LEU A 23 0.72 0.47 10.54
N ILE A 24 1.48 0.30 9.44
CA ILE A 24 1.43 -0.94 8.64
C ILE A 24 2.70 -1.79 8.66
N ALA A 25 3.83 -1.25 9.14
CA ALA A 25 5.14 -1.89 9.18
C ALA A 25 5.65 -2.15 10.61
N GLY A 26 4.80 -2.05 11.63
CA GLY A 26 5.21 -2.11 13.04
C GLY A 26 5.71 -3.48 13.55
N GLY A 27 5.52 -4.57 12.81
CA GLY A 27 5.88 -5.92 13.27
C GLY A 27 6.12 -6.94 12.16
N PRO A 28 6.71 -8.11 12.50
CA PRO A 28 7.07 -9.15 11.54
C PRO A 28 5.85 -9.83 10.89
N GLU A 29 4.68 -9.70 11.53
CA GLU A 29 3.41 -10.30 11.08
C GLU A 29 2.83 -9.61 9.86
N GLY A 30 3.26 -8.37 9.56
CA GLY A 30 2.67 -7.52 8.53
C GLY A 30 1.26 -7.04 8.91
N THR A 31 0.66 -6.26 8.02
CA THR A 31 -0.65 -5.62 8.24
C THR A 31 -1.51 -5.72 6.99
N THR A 32 -2.77 -6.10 7.16
CA THR A 32 -3.79 -6.06 6.12
C THR A 32 -4.62 -4.79 6.24
N ILE A 33 -4.71 -4.04 5.14
CA ILE A 33 -5.66 -2.96 4.93
C ILE A 33 -6.92 -3.58 4.33
N VAL A 34 -8.07 -3.38 4.97
CA VAL A 34 -9.39 -3.84 4.50
C VAL A 34 -10.17 -2.63 4.06
N PHE A 35 -10.59 -2.58 2.79
CA PHE A 35 -11.39 -1.46 2.27
C PHE A 35 -12.90 -1.72 2.47
N GLN A 36 -13.70 -0.66 2.44
CA GLN A 36 -15.16 -0.73 2.53
C GLN A 36 -15.74 -1.85 1.64
N GLY A 37 -16.61 -2.67 2.22
CA GLY A 37 -17.19 -3.86 1.58
C GLY A 37 -16.39 -5.15 1.82
N GLY A 38 -15.17 -5.07 2.36
CA GLY A 38 -14.38 -6.21 2.85
C GLY A 38 -13.81 -7.14 1.77
N THR A 39 -14.19 -6.94 0.50
CA THR A 39 -13.73 -7.73 -0.64
C THR A 39 -12.33 -7.34 -1.09
N ASP A 40 -12.07 -6.04 -1.15
CA ASP A 40 -10.76 -5.52 -1.52
C ASP A 40 -9.89 -5.44 -0.26
N LYS A 41 -8.71 -6.05 -0.32
CA LYS A 41 -7.76 -6.09 0.80
C LYS A 41 -6.33 -5.98 0.29
N ILE A 42 -5.45 -5.36 1.06
CA ILE A 42 -4.00 -5.31 0.77
C ILE A 42 -3.24 -5.72 2.03
N PHE A 43 -2.58 -6.87 2.00
CA PHE A 43 -1.58 -7.23 3.00
C PHE A 43 -0.22 -6.66 2.60
N TYR A 44 0.43 -5.96 3.53
CA TYR A 44 1.79 -5.48 3.44
C TYR A 44 2.66 -6.14 4.50
N SER A 45 3.88 -6.54 4.13
CA SER A 45 4.87 -7.06 5.07
C SER A 45 6.29 -6.63 4.69
N PRO A 46 7.04 -6.01 5.62
CA PRO A 46 8.44 -5.66 5.39
C PRO A 46 9.37 -6.90 5.45
N SER A 47 8.94 -7.98 6.12
CA SER A 47 9.70 -9.20 6.35
C SER A 47 9.46 -10.28 5.28
N LEU A 48 8.30 -10.25 4.61
CA LEU A 48 7.98 -11.22 3.56
C LEU A 48 8.95 -11.07 2.39
N LYS A 49 9.61 -12.18 2.04
CA LYS A 49 10.52 -12.26 0.92
C LYS A 49 9.74 -12.60 -0.36
N ASN A 50 10.03 -11.88 -1.43
CA ASN A 50 9.67 -12.28 -2.80
C ASN A 50 10.97 -12.47 -3.62
N ARG A 51 10.86 -13.05 -4.82
CA ARG A 51 12.02 -13.29 -5.69
C ARG A 51 12.72 -11.99 -6.11
N LEU A 52 11.97 -10.91 -6.31
CA LEU A 52 12.52 -9.62 -6.70
C LEU A 52 13.48 -9.07 -5.63
N ARG A 53 13.09 -9.18 -4.35
CA ARG A 53 13.91 -8.82 -3.19
C ARG A 53 15.14 -9.72 -3.01
N GLN A 54 15.24 -10.83 -3.75
CA GLN A 54 16.45 -11.67 -3.80
C GLN A 54 17.35 -11.34 -4.98
N SER A 55 16.86 -10.57 -5.97
CA SER A 55 17.65 -10.10 -7.09
C SER A 55 18.68 -9.08 -6.61
N ASN A 56 19.91 -9.18 -7.12
CA ASN A 56 20.95 -8.19 -6.83
C ASN A 56 20.65 -6.82 -7.48
N GLU A 57 19.91 -6.80 -8.60
CA GLU A 57 19.60 -5.57 -9.34
C GLU A 57 18.30 -4.90 -8.85
N LEU A 58 17.37 -5.71 -8.33
CA LEU A 58 15.99 -5.30 -8.00
C LEU A 58 15.64 -5.60 -6.53
N GLY A 59 16.68 -5.75 -5.71
CA GLY A 59 16.59 -6.13 -4.31
C GLY A 59 15.98 -5.06 -3.41
N PRO A 60 16.19 -5.16 -2.09
CA PRO A 60 15.87 -4.10 -1.17
C PRO A 60 16.52 -2.78 -1.62
N GLU A 61 15.82 -1.67 -1.42
CA GLU A 61 16.16 -0.33 -1.91
C GLU A 61 15.90 -0.10 -3.40
N PHE A 62 15.33 -1.06 -4.14
CA PHE A 62 15.01 -0.84 -5.57
C PHE A 62 14.00 0.30 -5.75
N LEU A 63 12.92 0.32 -4.97
CA LEU A 63 11.93 1.40 -5.06
C LEU A 63 12.62 2.71 -4.72
N LYS A 64 13.38 2.75 -3.63
CA LYS A 64 14.13 3.93 -3.24
C LYS A 64 15.09 4.43 -4.32
N GLN A 65 15.88 3.56 -4.91
CA GLN A 65 16.92 3.98 -5.86
C GLN A 65 16.39 4.31 -7.25
N LYS A 66 15.29 3.68 -7.67
CA LYS A 66 14.87 3.67 -9.08
C LYS A 66 13.47 4.21 -9.33
N ILE A 67 12.61 4.28 -8.32
CA ILE A 67 11.19 4.64 -8.52
C ILE A 67 10.78 5.83 -7.63
N LEU A 68 11.03 5.77 -6.33
CA LEU A 68 10.59 6.73 -5.33
C LEU A 68 11.75 7.05 -4.35
N GLN A 69 12.57 8.06 -4.65
CA GLN A 69 13.78 8.39 -3.87
C GLN A 69 13.53 8.63 -2.37
N ASN A 70 12.33 9.11 -2.04
CA ASN A 70 11.91 9.38 -0.65
C ASN A 70 11.24 8.18 0.03
N THR A 71 11.49 6.96 -0.45
CA THR A 71 10.98 5.73 0.19
C THR A 71 11.61 5.57 1.56
N VAL A 72 10.76 5.52 2.60
CA VAL A 72 11.16 5.35 4.00
C VAL A 72 11.15 3.88 4.43
N THR A 73 10.33 3.05 3.79
CA THR A 73 10.34 1.59 4.01
C THR A 73 9.90 0.84 2.76
N GLU A 74 10.47 -0.35 2.56
CA GLU A 74 10.10 -1.28 1.50
C GLU A 74 9.64 -2.63 2.07
N GLY A 75 8.73 -3.27 1.35
CA GLY A 75 8.20 -4.57 1.69
C GLY A 75 7.61 -5.29 0.49
N THR A 76 6.91 -6.38 0.78
CA THR A 76 6.12 -7.15 -0.19
C THR A 76 4.65 -6.92 0.10
N PHE A 77 3.81 -6.93 -0.93
CA PHE A 77 2.36 -6.93 -0.74
C PHE A 77 1.67 -8.10 -1.42
N ILE A 78 0.47 -8.40 -0.92
CA ILE A 78 -0.52 -9.27 -1.56
C ILE A 78 -1.85 -8.52 -1.52
N GLY A 79 -2.37 -8.15 -2.68
CA GLY A 79 -3.66 -7.53 -2.88
C GLY A 79 -4.68 -8.56 -3.33
N ALA A 80 -5.86 -8.52 -2.72
CA ALA A 80 -7.07 -9.14 -3.23
C ALA A 80 -7.98 -8.04 -3.78
N THR A 81 -8.48 -8.23 -5.00
CA THR A 81 -9.41 -7.30 -5.62
C THR A 81 -10.48 -8.03 -6.42
N THR A 82 -11.67 -7.44 -6.48
CA THR A 82 -12.75 -7.92 -7.32
C THR A 82 -12.95 -6.97 -8.49
N GLU A 83 -12.43 -7.33 -9.66
CA GLU A 83 -12.55 -6.53 -10.88
C GLU A 83 -13.47 -7.25 -11.88
N GLY A 84 -14.51 -6.57 -12.36
CA GLY A 84 -15.49 -7.17 -13.27
C GLY A 84 -16.21 -8.40 -12.71
N GLY A 85 -16.39 -8.47 -11.38
CA GLY A 85 -17.02 -9.61 -10.70
C GLY A 85 -16.11 -10.84 -10.55
N LYS A 86 -14.84 -10.78 -10.95
CA LYS A 86 -13.87 -11.86 -10.78
C LYS A 86 -12.87 -11.52 -9.70
N TRP A 87 -12.66 -12.48 -8.80
CA TRP A 87 -11.61 -12.40 -7.79
C TRP A 87 -10.24 -12.50 -8.44
N ARG A 88 -9.34 -11.58 -8.07
CA ARG A 88 -7.95 -11.57 -8.52
C ARG A 88 -7.01 -11.30 -7.35
N THR A 89 -5.92 -12.05 -7.33
CA THR A 89 -4.78 -11.77 -6.44
C THR A 89 -3.66 -11.10 -7.23
N ILE A 90 -3.13 -10.00 -6.69
CA ILE A 90 -2.00 -9.25 -7.23
C ILE A 90 -0.93 -9.25 -6.15
N SER A 91 0.31 -9.59 -6.46
CA SER A 91 1.40 -9.53 -5.50
C SER A 91 2.59 -8.81 -6.08
N GLY A 92 3.43 -8.26 -5.21
CA GLY A 92 4.50 -7.41 -5.66
C GLY A 92 5.36 -6.84 -4.56
N ILE A 93 6.15 -5.85 -4.92
CA ILE A 93 6.88 -5.02 -3.98
C ILE A 93 6.03 -3.79 -3.65
N ALA A 94 6.22 -3.28 -2.45
CA ALA A 94 5.56 -2.08 -1.98
C ALA A 94 6.55 -1.19 -1.26
N GLY A 95 6.34 0.12 -1.35
CA GLY A 95 7.15 1.11 -0.67
C GLY A 95 6.29 2.22 -0.12
N ILE A 96 6.60 2.66 1.09
CA ILE A 96 6.01 3.87 1.66
C ILE A 96 6.99 4.99 1.39
N ALA A 97 6.57 5.99 0.63
CA ALA A 97 7.34 7.20 0.40
C ALA A 97 6.71 8.37 1.16
N ALA A 98 7.56 9.29 1.61
CA ALA A 98 7.09 10.61 2.00
C ALA A 98 7.08 11.50 0.75
N ASP A 99 5.91 12.03 0.41
CA ASP A 99 5.76 13.00 -0.66
C ASP A 99 6.71 14.18 -0.43
N ALA A 100 7.42 14.58 -1.49
CA ALA A 100 8.52 15.54 -1.37
C ALA A 100 8.05 16.94 -0.95
N ASP A 101 6.84 17.32 -1.38
CA ASP A 101 6.30 18.65 -1.18
C ASP A 101 5.46 18.74 0.10
N SER A 102 4.63 17.72 0.36
CA SER A 102 3.69 17.72 1.48
C SER A 102 4.13 16.90 2.70
N GLY A 103 5.12 16.00 2.55
CA GLY A 103 5.53 15.05 3.59
C GLY A 103 4.53 13.90 3.83
N HIS A 104 3.41 13.87 3.09
CA HIS A 104 2.37 12.85 3.21
C HIS A 104 2.90 11.45 2.85
N GLY A 105 2.44 10.45 3.58
CA GLY A 105 2.78 9.06 3.34
C GLY A 105 1.98 8.49 2.16
N VAL A 106 2.69 7.99 1.16
CA VAL A 106 2.10 7.29 0.02
C VAL A 106 2.63 5.87 -0.01
N LEU A 107 1.74 4.89 0.20
CA LEU A 107 2.03 3.49 -0.05
C LEU A 107 1.86 3.22 -1.55
N THR A 108 2.97 2.93 -2.21
CA THR A 108 3.00 2.53 -3.61
C THR A 108 3.12 1.01 -3.73
N LEU A 109 2.27 0.43 -4.57
CA LEU A 109 2.18 -1.00 -4.83
C LEU A 109 2.56 -1.25 -6.28
N LEU A 110 3.57 -2.09 -6.50
CA LEU A 110 4.04 -2.43 -7.83
C LEU A 110 4.05 -3.94 -8.00
N GLN A 111 3.17 -4.43 -8.88
CA GLN A 111 3.07 -5.85 -9.19
C GLN A 111 4.44 -6.40 -9.60
N THR A 112 4.73 -7.61 -9.18
CA THR A 112 5.90 -8.36 -9.65
C THR A 112 5.49 -9.79 -9.91
N PHE A 113 6.36 -10.52 -10.58
CA PHE A 113 6.07 -11.91 -10.94
C PHE A 113 7.29 -12.80 -10.63
N PRO A 114 7.10 -14.12 -10.55
CA PRO A 114 8.19 -15.05 -10.22
C PRO A 114 9.36 -15.05 -11.20
N GLU A 115 9.14 -14.60 -12.45
CA GLU A 115 10.18 -14.53 -13.49
C GLU A 115 10.98 -13.23 -13.46
N ASP A 116 10.62 -12.27 -12.61
CA ASP A 116 11.30 -10.99 -12.50
C ASP A 116 12.62 -11.17 -11.72
N THR A 117 13.66 -11.67 -12.40
CA THR A 117 14.98 -11.94 -11.82
C THR A 117 16.03 -10.86 -12.15
N SER A 118 15.73 -9.97 -13.08
CA SER A 118 16.57 -8.86 -13.57
C SER A 118 15.72 -7.68 -14.02
N ILE A 119 16.31 -6.48 -14.16
CA ILE A 119 15.61 -5.27 -14.67
C ILE A 119 14.99 -5.55 -16.04
N LYS A 120 15.72 -6.24 -16.92
CA LYS A 120 15.24 -6.60 -18.25
C LYS A 120 14.00 -7.49 -18.19
N ALA A 121 13.97 -8.49 -17.30
CA ALA A 121 12.78 -9.33 -17.13
C ALA A 121 11.60 -8.55 -16.56
N PHE A 122 11.86 -7.66 -15.60
CA PHE A 122 10.87 -6.77 -15.03
C PHE A 122 10.22 -5.87 -16.09
N GLN A 123 10.98 -5.31 -17.02
CA GLN A 123 10.48 -4.40 -18.05
C GLN A 123 9.81 -5.07 -19.27
N LYS A 124 9.86 -6.41 -19.40
CA LYS A 124 9.33 -7.13 -20.58
C LYS A 124 7.81 -7.10 -20.75
N ARG A 125 7.07 -6.92 -19.66
CA ARG A 125 5.61 -6.88 -19.62
C ARG A 125 5.19 -5.69 -18.80
N ASP A 126 4.02 -5.18 -19.09
CA ASP A 126 3.42 -4.14 -18.27
C ASP A 126 3.13 -4.64 -16.84
N ARG A 127 2.98 -3.70 -15.90
CA ARG A 127 2.91 -3.98 -14.47
C ARG A 127 1.70 -3.26 -13.90
N LEU A 128 0.91 -3.93 -13.07
CA LEU A 128 -0.10 -3.23 -12.31
C LEU A 128 0.55 -2.40 -11.21
N TYR A 129 0.03 -1.20 -11.06
CA TYR A 129 0.46 -0.19 -10.11
C TYR A 129 -0.77 0.37 -9.39
N ALA A 130 -0.63 0.62 -8.10
CA ALA A 130 -1.65 1.33 -7.33
C ALA A 130 -1.01 2.11 -6.17
N VAL A 131 -1.71 3.14 -5.70
CA VAL A 131 -1.31 3.91 -4.51
C VAL A 131 -2.40 3.92 -3.46
N VAL A 132 -1.98 4.00 -2.20
CA VAL A 132 -2.84 4.20 -1.03
C VAL A 132 -2.25 5.32 -0.18
N ILE A 133 -3.12 6.20 0.30
CA ILE A 133 -2.82 7.27 1.25
C ILE A 133 -3.82 7.12 2.40
N VAL A 134 -3.36 7.28 3.63
CA VAL A 134 -4.20 7.16 4.84
C VAL A 134 -4.47 8.54 5.41
N GLU A 135 -5.72 8.78 5.78
CA GLU A 135 -6.17 10.05 6.34
C GLU A 135 -6.98 9.81 7.60
N ASP A 136 -6.69 10.60 8.64
CA ASP A 136 -7.57 10.70 9.79
C ASP A 136 -8.74 11.62 9.42
N ALA A 137 -9.97 11.16 9.64
CA ALA A 137 -11.18 11.95 9.45
C ALA A 137 -12.01 11.98 10.75
N PRO A 138 -12.94 12.93 10.92
CA PRO A 138 -13.75 13.03 12.13
C PRO A 138 -14.60 11.78 12.46
N GLY A 139 -14.81 10.90 11.48
CA GLY A 139 -15.55 9.64 11.61
C GLY A 139 -14.66 8.39 11.68
N GLY A 140 -13.33 8.54 11.78
CA GLY A 140 -12.36 7.44 11.76
C GLY A 140 -11.38 7.53 10.60
N VAL A 141 -10.59 6.47 10.42
CA VAL A 141 -9.56 6.41 9.38
C VAL A 141 -10.19 6.12 8.02
N VAL A 142 -9.78 6.87 7.00
CA VAL A 142 -10.14 6.63 5.60
C VAL A 142 -8.88 6.45 4.75
N CYS A 143 -9.04 5.81 3.61
CA CYS A 143 -7.97 5.60 2.65
C CYS A 143 -8.34 6.25 1.33
N ARG A 144 -7.48 7.12 0.81
CA ARG A 144 -7.48 7.49 -0.61
C ARG A 144 -6.70 6.44 -1.38
N ARG A 145 -7.35 5.76 -2.31
CA ARG A 145 -6.70 4.74 -3.14
C ARG A 145 -6.93 4.97 -4.62
N SER A 146 -5.95 4.62 -5.46
CA SER A 146 -6.15 4.54 -6.90
C SER A 146 -6.81 3.22 -7.30
N GLN A 147 -7.27 3.16 -8.55
CA GLN A 147 -7.51 1.88 -9.20
C GLN A 147 -6.18 1.18 -9.54
N TRP A 148 -6.24 -0.10 -9.88
CA TRP A 148 -5.09 -0.79 -10.46
C TRP A 148 -4.88 -0.28 -11.88
N GLU A 149 -3.73 0.34 -12.12
CA GLU A 149 -3.39 0.93 -13.40
C GLU A 149 -2.20 0.23 -14.03
N HIS A 150 -2.16 0.27 -15.34
CA HIS A 150 -1.07 -0.24 -16.16
C HIS A 150 0.11 0.74 -16.12
N LEU A 151 1.18 0.41 -15.40
CA LEU A 151 2.31 1.30 -15.09
C LEU A 151 2.88 1.98 -16.34
N PHE A 152 3.13 1.22 -17.40
CA PHE A 152 3.74 1.78 -18.61
C PHE A 152 2.73 2.48 -19.53
N ALA A 153 1.43 2.33 -19.26
CA ALA A 153 0.36 3.03 -19.96
C ALA A 153 -0.17 4.27 -19.22
N LEU A 154 0.21 4.45 -17.94
CA LEU A 154 -0.24 5.56 -17.11
C LEU A 154 0.21 6.90 -17.69
N LYS A 155 -0.74 7.84 -17.81
CA LYS A 155 -0.49 9.21 -18.25
C LYS A 155 -0.91 10.18 -17.15
N GLY A 156 0.07 10.82 -16.51
CA GLY A 156 -0.17 11.75 -15.40
C GLY A 156 -0.32 11.06 -14.05
N GLU A 157 -1.00 11.71 -13.12
CA GLU A 157 -1.19 11.21 -11.75
C GLU A 157 -2.37 10.22 -11.65
N PRO A 158 -2.28 9.18 -10.80
CA PRO A 158 -3.37 8.26 -10.54
C PRO A 158 -4.60 8.97 -9.99
N ARG A 159 -5.79 8.60 -10.47
CA ARG A 159 -7.06 9.10 -9.90
C ARG A 159 -7.33 8.41 -8.57
N LEU A 160 -7.49 9.19 -7.51
CA LEU A 160 -7.75 8.69 -6.16
C LEU A 160 -9.24 8.75 -5.81
N THR A 161 -9.71 7.73 -5.09
CA THR A 161 -11.04 7.69 -4.47
C THR A 161 -10.88 7.48 -2.96
N THR A 162 -11.60 8.26 -2.17
CA THR A 162 -11.65 8.11 -0.70
C THR A 162 -12.66 7.03 -0.33
N VAL A 163 -12.21 6.04 0.44
CA VAL A 163 -13.05 4.96 0.97
C VAL A 163 -12.74 4.74 2.45
N PRO A 164 -13.70 4.34 3.28
CA PRO A 164 -13.44 3.77 4.60
C PRO A 164 -12.46 2.60 4.50
N CYS A 165 -11.55 2.51 5.47
CA CYS A 165 -10.62 1.40 5.57
C CYS A 165 -10.28 1.05 7.03
N GLU A 166 -9.92 -0.21 7.24
CA GLU A 166 -9.53 -0.77 8.53
C GLU A 166 -8.18 -1.47 8.43
N PHE A 167 -7.47 -1.58 9.54
CA PHE A 167 -6.14 -2.18 9.62
C PHE A 167 -6.17 -3.37 10.58
N THR A 168 -5.76 -4.54 10.10
CA THR A 168 -5.70 -5.76 10.89
C THR A 168 -4.30 -6.35 10.81
N VAL A 169 -3.73 -6.73 11.95
CA VAL A 169 -2.42 -7.38 11.99
C VAL A 169 -2.49 -8.77 11.35
N GLY A 170 -1.46 -9.15 10.59
CA GLY A 170 -1.38 -10.42 9.91
C GLY A 170 -2.00 -10.42 8.50
N ASN A 171 -1.86 -11.55 7.81
CA ASN A 171 -2.38 -11.74 6.46
C ASN A 171 -3.84 -12.21 6.48
N ALA A 172 -4.76 -11.32 6.08
CA ALA A 172 -6.20 -11.60 6.00
C ALA A 172 -6.74 -11.53 4.56
N VAL A 173 -5.87 -11.65 3.55
CA VAL A 173 -6.20 -11.48 2.12
C VAL A 173 -6.96 -12.69 1.56
N THR A 174 -6.99 -13.80 2.28
CA THR A 174 -7.89 -14.90 1.98
C THR A 174 -9.35 -14.44 2.10
N PRO A 175 -10.24 -14.85 1.16
CA PRO A 175 -11.66 -14.60 1.30
C PRO A 175 -12.15 -15.20 2.62
N THR A 176 -12.83 -14.40 3.44
CA THR A 176 -13.73 -14.96 4.43
C THR A 176 -14.83 -15.63 3.61
N ALA A 177 -14.85 -16.96 3.55
CA ALA A 177 -15.91 -17.67 2.83
C ALA A 177 -17.27 -17.11 3.29
N PRO A 178 -18.23 -16.86 2.38
CA PRO A 178 -19.57 -16.51 2.81
C PRO A 178 -20.08 -17.68 3.66
N ARG A 179 -20.46 -17.38 4.90
CA ARG A 179 -21.27 -18.29 5.71
C ARG A 179 -22.67 -18.39 5.12
#